data_AF-A0AAC8TCX2-F1
#
_entry.id   AF-A0AAC8TCX2-F1
#
_cell.length_a   1.000
_cell.length_b   1.000
_cell.length_c   1.000
_cell.angle_alpha   90.00
_cell.angle_beta   90.00
_cell.angle_gamma   90.00
#
_symmetry.space_group_name_H-M   'P 1'
#
loop_
_entity.id
_entity.type
_entity.pdbx_description
1 polymer ?
#
loop_
_entity_poly.entity_id
_entity_poly.type
_entity_poly.pdbx_seq_one_letter_code
_entity_poly.pdbx_strand_id
1 'polypeptide(L)'
;MSGDTPKLRFRYPGMDVPDIDRVSLHIGTQVRGPSWLTFLGQPVLEELGGVSGLRAHLQHPETTVQEMEGDRAVVSLGSWPEAGDTEQGNVLPAYRELARVLEPWLYHEPKLHVVQSMEDTRRWERRFLD
;
A
#
# COMPACT_ATOMS: atom_id res chain seq x y z
N MET A 1 10.35 1.49 -26.61
CA MET A 1 8.92 1.14 -26.56
C MET A 1 8.32 1.86 -25.37
N SER A 2 7.56 2.93 -25.59
CA SER A 2 6.83 3.59 -24.50
C SER A 2 5.57 2.76 -24.27
N GLY A 3 5.60 1.87 -23.28
CA GLY A 3 4.48 0.96 -22.99
C GLY A 3 3.30 1.69 -22.34
N ASP A 4 2.09 1.13 -22.46
CA ASP A 4 0.86 1.68 -21.86
C ASP A 4 0.80 1.60 -20.33
N THR A 5 1.85 1.08 -19.68
CA THR A 5 1.98 0.87 -18.24
C THR A 5 1.63 2.10 -17.39
N PRO A 6 2.07 3.34 -17.73
CA PRO A 6 1.72 4.52 -16.93
C PRO A 6 0.22 4.83 -16.91
N LYS A 7 -0.52 4.50 -17.98
CA LYS A 7 -1.98 4.68 -18.04
C LYS A 7 -2.69 3.58 -17.27
N LEU A 8 -2.29 2.33 -17.51
CA LEU A 8 -2.94 1.16 -16.91
C LEU A 8 -2.82 1.13 -15.39
N ARG A 9 -1.68 1.56 -14.82
CA ARG A 9 -1.50 1.56 -13.36
C ARG A 9 -2.50 2.44 -12.63
N PHE A 10 -2.81 3.64 -13.17
CA PHE A 10 -3.78 4.54 -12.52
C PHE A 10 -5.24 4.10 -12.73
N ARG A 11 -5.49 3.31 -13.78
CA ARG A 11 -6.78 2.64 -13.95
C ARG A 11 -6.95 1.48 -12.97
N TYR A 12 -5.90 0.68 -12.77
CA TYR A 12 -5.89 -0.52 -11.95
C TYR A 12 -4.98 -0.36 -10.72
N PRO A 13 -5.36 0.46 -9.72
CA PRO A 13 -4.49 0.83 -8.61
C PRO A 13 -4.13 -0.33 -7.67
N GLY A 14 -4.86 -1.45 -7.73
CA GLY A 14 -4.53 -2.67 -6.99
C GLY A 14 -3.35 -3.44 -7.59
N MET A 15 -2.97 -3.16 -8.84
CA MET A 15 -1.77 -3.73 -9.47
C MET A 15 -0.53 -3.00 -8.98
N ASP A 16 0.43 -3.72 -8.42
CA ASP A 16 1.69 -3.12 -7.97
C ASP A 16 2.69 -3.00 -9.12
N VAL A 17 3.46 -1.90 -9.14
CA VAL A 17 4.52 -1.64 -10.12
C VAL A 17 5.78 -1.25 -9.35
N PRO A 18 6.47 -2.22 -8.74
CA PRO A 18 7.61 -1.92 -7.87
C PRO A 18 8.90 -1.71 -8.66
N ASP A 19 9.69 -0.72 -8.23
CA ASP A 19 11.14 -0.71 -8.48
C ASP A 19 11.83 -1.45 -7.32
N ILE A 20 11.85 -2.79 -7.39
CA ILE A 20 12.29 -3.64 -6.28
C ILE A 20 13.76 -3.37 -5.91
N ASP A 21 14.61 -3.16 -6.91
CA ASP A 21 16.04 -2.88 -6.72
C ASP A 21 16.21 -1.65 -5.84
N ARG A 22 15.48 -0.57 -6.13
CA ARG A 22 15.57 0.67 -5.35
C ARG A 22 14.87 0.59 -4.01
N VAL A 23 13.69 -0.01 -3.95
CA VAL A 23 12.93 -0.20 -2.71
C VAL A 23 13.77 -0.97 -1.69
N SER A 24 14.40 -2.06 -2.10
CA SER A 24 15.16 -2.92 -1.18
C SER A 24 16.33 -2.20 -0.50
N LEU A 25 16.90 -1.19 -1.16
CA LEU A 25 18.02 -0.40 -0.65
C LEU A 25 17.62 0.70 0.34
N HIS A 26 16.38 1.20 0.28
CA HIS A 26 16.00 2.47 0.92
C HIS A 26 14.77 2.40 1.82
N ILE A 27 13.96 1.35 1.75
CA ILE A 27 12.67 1.28 2.47
C ILE A 27 12.81 1.34 3.99
N GLY A 28 13.92 0.83 4.55
CA GLY A 28 14.17 0.83 5.99
C GLY A 28 13.02 0.19 6.78
N THR A 29 12.48 0.93 7.76
CA THR A 29 11.34 0.52 8.61
C THR A 29 9.98 1.04 8.11
N GLN A 30 9.94 1.66 6.93
CA GLN A 30 8.72 2.20 6.32
C GLN A 30 7.95 1.12 5.54
N VAL A 31 6.75 1.46 5.05
CA VAL A 31 5.88 0.57 4.26
C VAL A 31 5.57 1.16 2.90
N ARG A 32 5.45 0.37 1.83
CA ARG A 32 5.13 0.91 0.49
C ARG A 32 3.68 1.36 0.29
N GLY A 33 2.78 0.96 1.17
CA GLY A 33 1.34 1.13 1.02
C GLY A 33 0.60 -0.21 1.00
N PRO A 34 -0.74 -0.17 0.91
CA PRO A 34 -1.57 -1.36 1.00
C PRO A 34 -1.39 -2.26 -0.23
N SER A 35 -1.42 -3.56 0.03
CA SER A 35 -1.53 -4.65 -0.94
C SER A 35 -2.69 -5.54 -0.50
N TRP A 36 -3.07 -6.53 -1.31
CA TRP A 36 -4.08 -7.51 -0.90
C TRP A 36 -3.74 -8.14 0.46
N LEU A 37 -2.46 -8.53 0.62
CA LEU A 37 -1.88 -8.95 1.89
C LEU A 37 -0.79 -7.95 2.28
N THR A 38 -0.92 -7.33 3.46
CA THR A 38 0.08 -6.42 4.00
C THR A 38 0.57 -6.94 5.35
N PHE A 39 1.85 -7.31 5.40
CA PHE A 39 2.51 -7.73 6.63
C PHE A 39 3.06 -6.50 7.36
N LEU A 40 2.74 -6.40 8.64
CA LEU A 40 3.17 -5.33 9.53
C LEU A 40 3.88 -5.94 10.72
N GLY A 41 4.96 -5.27 11.14
CA GLY A 41 5.71 -5.61 12.34
C GLY A 41 6.29 -4.35 12.95
N GLN A 42 7.28 -4.53 13.82
CA GLN A 42 7.97 -3.42 14.47
C GLN A 42 8.74 -2.54 13.48
N PRO A 43 8.78 -1.20 13.66
CA PRO A 43 8.15 -0.43 14.73
C PRO A 43 6.69 -0.03 14.42
N VAL A 44 6.25 -0.13 13.16
CA VAL A 44 4.94 0.35 12.69
C VAL A 44 3.79 -0.23 13.51
N LEU A 45 3.83 -1.53 13.80
CA LEU A 45 2.77 -2.19 14.57
C LEU A 45 2.74 -1.74 16.04
N GLU A 46 3.88 -1.44 16.66
CA GLU A 46 3.91 -0.88 18.02
C GLU A 46 3.34 0.54 18.07
N GLU A 47 3.73 1.38 17.12
CA GLU A 47 3.22 2.76 17.05
C GLU A 47 1.71 2.81 16.75
N LEU A 48 1.18 1.78 16.10
CA LEU A 48 -0.26 1.57 15.91
C LEU A 48 -0.99 1.05 17.16
N GLY A 49 -0.31 0.81 18.28
CA GLY A 49 -0.90 0.21 19.49
C GLY A 49 -1.08 -1.30 19.38
N GLY A 50 -0.24 -1.98 18.62
CA GLY A 50 -0.27 -3.42 18.39
C GLY A 50 -1.41 -3.87 17.47
N VAL A 51 -1.68 -5.17 17.46
CA VAL A 51 -2.77 -5.77 16.65
C VAL A 51 -4.13 -5.19 17.03
N SER A 52 -4.37 -4.95 18.32
CA SER A 52 -5.62 -4.36 18.82
C SER A 52 -5.82 -2.94 18.31
N GLY A 53 -4.79 -2.10 18.34
CA GLY A 53 -4.87 -0.75 17.81
C GLY A 53 -5.03 -0.74 16.28
N LEU A 54 -4.29 -1.58 15.55
CA LEU A 54 -4.49 -1.78 14.11
C LEU A 54 -5.94 -2.16 13.77
N ARG A 55 -6.54 -3.12 14.48
CA ARG A 55 -7.95 -3.51 14.28
C ARG A 55 -8.94 -2.37 14.56
N ALA A 56 -8.65 -1.51 15.54
CA ALA A 56 -9.54 -0.39 15.87
C ALA A 56 -9.63 0.65 14.72
N HIS A 57 -8.60 0.75 13.88
CA HIS A 57 -8.56 1.66 12.74
C HIS A 57 -9.19 1.11 11.45
N LEU A 58 -9.52 -0.19 11.40
CA LEU A 58 -10.02 -0.85 10.19
C LEU A 58 -11.49 -1.25 10.40
N GLN A 59 -12.38 -0.71 9.57
CA GLN A 59 -13.83 -0.86 9.69
C GLN A 59 -14.44 -1.55 8.46
N HIS A 60 -13.69 -1.70 7.37
CA HIS A 60 -14.20 -2.36 6.18
C HIS A 60 -14.52 -3.85 6.47
N PRO A 61 -15.72 -4.34 6.14
CA PRO A 61 -16.21 -5.66 6.58
C PRO A 61 -15.41 -6.84 6.04
N GLU A 62 -14.75 -6.66 4.89
CA GLU A 62 -13.92 -7.69 4.27
C GLU A 62 -12.44 -7.62 4.68
N THR A 63 -12.06 -6.63 5.49
CA THR A 63 -10.70 -6.51 6.00
C THR A 63 -10.52 -7.41 7.21
N THR A 64 -9.49 -8.25 7.19
CA THR A 64 -9.13 -9.10 8.32
C THR A 64 -7.73 -8.77 8.81
N VAL A 65 -7.50 -8.95 10.12
CA VAL A 65 -6.19 -8.81 10.74
C VAL A 65 -5.88 -10.09 11.49
N GLN A 66 -4.88 -10.83 11.01
CA GLN A 66 -4.39 -12.04 11.65
C GLN A 66 -3.07 -11.74 12.37
N GLU A 67 -3.03 -12.07 13.66
CA GLU A 67 -1.82 -11.98 14.47
C GLU A 67 -0.85 -13.11 14.10
N MET A 68 0.44 -12.81 14.15
CA MET A 68 1.54 -13.71 13.85
C MET A 68 2.58 -13.64 14.97
N GLU A 69 3.38 -14.70 15.12
CA GLU A 69 4.45 -14.75 16.12
C GLU A 69 5.43 -13.58 15.98
N GLY A 70 5.94 -13.10 17.12
CA GLY A 70 6.99 -12.07 17.16
C GLY A 70 6.49 -10.66 16.81
N ASP A 71 5.36 -10.26 17.38
CA ASP A 71 4.76 -8.92 17.24
C ASP A 71 4.57 -8.51 15.77
N ARG A 72 3.94 -9.42 15.02
CA ARG A 72 3.62 -9.24 13.60
C ARG A 72 2.14 -9.47 13.36
N ALA A 73 1.64 -8.88 12.29
CA ALA A 73 0.30 -9.13 11.79
C ALA A 73 0.27 -9.13 10.27
N VAL A 74 -0.71 -9.82 9.69
CA VAL A 74 -1.08 -9.67 8.29
C VAL A 74 -2.48 -9.09 8.20
N VAL A 75 -2.60 -8.02 7.43
CA VAL A 75 -3.89 -7.47 7.01
C VAL A 75 -4.26 -8.08 5.67
N SER A 76 -5.47 -8.62 5.54
CA SER A 76 -6.01 -9.11 4.26
C SER A 76 -7.20 -8.25 3.84
N LEU A 77 -7.22 -7.79 2.60
CA LEU A 77 -8.28 -6.95 2.04
C LEU A 77 -9.20 -7.80 1.16
N GLY A 78 -10.10 -8.57 1.78
CA GLY A 78 -10.95 -9.54 1.09
C GLY A 78 -10.28 -10.88 0.78
N SER A 79 -11.01 -11.77 0.11
CA SER A 79 -10.60 -13.18 -0.11
C SER A 79 -9.66 -13.39 -1.30
N TRP A 80 -9.51 -12.42 -2.19
CA TRP A 80 -8.63 -12.49 -3.36
C TRP A 80 -8.07 -11.10 -3.69
N PRO A 81 -6.93 -11.01 -4.41
CA PRO A 81 -6.40 -9.73 -4.80
C PRO A 81 -7.28 -9.08 -5.85
N GLU A 82 -7.59 -7.80 -5.67
CA GLU A 82 -8.31 -7.01 -6.65
C GLU A 82 -7.39 -6.01 -7.36
N ALA A 83 -7.56 -5.86 -8.67
CA ALA A 83 -6.86 -4.84 -9.45
C ALA A 83 -7.53 -3.46 -9.34
N GLY A 84 -8.82 -3.41 -8.97
CA GLY A 84 -9.66 -2.22 -9.12
C GLY A 84 -10.03 -1.99 -10.60
N ASP A 85 -10.75 -0.91 -10.88
CA ASP A 85 -10.88 -0.28 -12.20
C ASP A 85 -11.54 1.09 -11.98
N THR A 86 -10.74 2.15 -11.96
CA THR A 86 -11.21 3.51 -11.65
C THR A 86 -12.15 4.06 -12.71
N GLU A 87 -12.07 3.58 -13.96
CA GLU A 87 -13.00 3.97 -15.03
C GLU A 87 -14.39 3.32 -14.86
N GLN A 88 -14.46 2.21 -14.14
CA GLN A 88 -15.71 1.51 -13.79
C GLN A 88 -16.19 1.81 -12.37
N GLY A 89 -15.52 2.72 -11.65
CA GLY A 89 -15.87 3.09 -10.27
C GLY A 89 -15.41 2.09 -9.20
N ASN A 90 -14.65 1.04 -9.56
CA ASN A 90 -14.04 0.16 -8.57
C ASN A 90 -12.75 0.80 -8.02
N VAL A 91 -12.92 1.56 -6.94
CA VAL A 91 -11.86 2.36 -6.29
C VAL A 91 -11.22 1.68 -5.08
N LEU A 92 -11.53 0.40 -4.83
CA LEU A 92 -10.91 -0.42 -3.77
C LEU A 92 -11.01 0.21 -2.37
N PRO A 93 -12.22 0.35 -1.78
CA PRO A 93 -12.42 1.06 -0.51
C PRO A 93 -11.60 0.49 0.67
N ALA A 94 -11.45 -0.84 0.76
CA ALA A 94 -10.61 -1.48 1.79
C ALA A 94 -9.12 -1.08 1.68
N TYR A 95 -8.62 -0.95 0.44
CA TYR A 95 -7.25 -0.50 0.18
C TYR A 95 -7.08 0.96 0.57
N ARG A 96 -8.07 1.81 0.27
CA ARG A 96 -8.07 3.23 0.68
C ARG A 96 -8.11 3.40 2.20
N GLU A 97 -8.88 2.57 2.90
CA GLU A 97 -8.90 2.56 4.36
C GLU A 97 -7.51 2.24 4.91
N LEU A 98 -6.91 1.12 4.51
CA LEU A 98 -5.59 0.73 4.97
C LEU A 98 -4.51 1.76 4.57
N ALA A 99 -4.60 2.37 3.38
CA ALA A 99 -3.68 3.43 2.97
C ALA A 99 -3.67 4.60 3.95
N ARG A 100 -4.84 5.06 4.41
CA ARG A 100 -4.95 6.16 5.38
C ARG A 100 -4.35 5.79 6.72
N VAL A 101 -4.52 4.54 7.16
CA VAL A 101 -3.88 4.03 8.40
C VAL A 101 -2.36 4.04 8.25
N LEU A 102 -1.84 3.64 7.09
CA LEU A 102 -0.41 3.51 6.85
C LEU A 102 0.30 4.82 6.44
N GLU A 103 -0.44 5.88 6.14
CA GLU A 103 0.11 7.16 5.65
C GLU A 103 1.31 7.68 6.48
N PRO A 104 1.31 7.64 7.83
CA PRO A 104 2.43 8.14 8.63
C PRO A 104 3.76 7.40 8.38
N TRP A 105 3.70 6.13 7.95
CA TRP A 105 4.87 5.27 7.72
C TRP A 105 5.12 5.01 6.23
N LEU A 106 4.41 5.70 5.34
CA LEU A 106 4.51 5.46 3.91
C LEU A 106 5.94 5.79 3.42
N TYR A 107 6.53 4.84 2.72
CA TYR A 107 7.79 5.00 2.04
C TYR A 107 7.59 5.89 0.82
N HIS A 108 8.38 6.95 0.75
CA HIS A 108 8.45 7.86 -0.38
C HIS A 108 9.84 7.77 -0.98
N GLU A 109 9.91 7.42 -2.25
CA GLU A 109 11.20 7.22 -2.90
C GLU A 109 12.02 8.53 -2.89
N PRO A 110 13.26 8.50 -2.37
CA PRO A 110 14.11 9.68 -2.38
C PRO A 110 14.46 10.07 -3.82
N LYS A 111 14.55 11.39 -4.04
CA LYS A 111 14.74 12.02 -5.35
C LYS A 111 15.99 11.52 -6.07
N LEU A 112 15.89 10.46 -6.87
CA LEU A 112 16.89 10.13 -7.89
C LEU A 112 16.12 9.67 -9.14
N HIS A 113 16.37 10.34 -10.26
CA HIS A 113 15.74 10.19 -11.59
C HIS A 113 16.01 8.79 -12.22
N VAL A 114 15.41 8.29 -13.33
CA VAL A 114 15.43 8.83 -14.71
C VAL A 114 14.28 8.36 -15.65
N VAL A 115 13.30 7.54 -15.23
CA VAL A 115 12.33 6.94 -16.19
C VAL A 115 10.90 7.51 -16.10
N GLN A 116 10.51 8.08 -14.96
CA GLN A 116 9.18 8.66 -14.74
C GLN A 116 9.28 10.03 -14.04
N SER A 117 8.26 10.87 -14.23
CA SER A 117 8.20 12.16 -13.53
C SER A 117 8.04 11.92 -12.02
N MET A 118 8.65 12.78 -11.19
CA MET A 118 8.53 12.68 -9.74
C MET A 118 7.08 12.82 -9.25
N GLU A 119 6.30 13.62 -9.96
CA GLU A 119 4.89 13.82 -9.69
C GLU A 119 4.11 12.52 -9.91
N ASP A 120 4.42 11.78 -10.98
CA ASP A 120 3.84 10.47 -11.23
C ASP A 120 4.23 9.43 -10.17
N THR A 121 5.46 9.44 -9.68
CA THR A 121 5.90 8.56 -8.58
C THR A 121 5.12 8.86 -7.30
N ARG A 122 5.04 10.13 -6.89
CA ARG A 122 4.29 10.52 -5.70
C ARG A 122 2.81 10.19 -5.81
N ARG A 123 2.22 10.48 -6.98
CA ARG A 123 0.82 10.13 -7.26
C ARG A 123 0.60 8.62 -7.21
N TRP A 124 1.59 7.82 -7.63
CA TRP A 124 1.53 6.37 -7.55
C TRP A 124 1.62 5.84 -6.11
N GLU A 125 2.57 6.36 -5.32
CA GLU A 125 2.71 6.04 -3.90
C GLU A 125 1.43 6.41 -3.12
N ARG A 126 0.82 7.55 -3.44
CA ARG A 126 -0.40 8.08 -2.80
C ARG A 126 -1.70 7.70 -3.51
N ARG A 127 -1.69 6.75 -4.45
CA ARG A 127 -2.84 6.40 -5.31
C ARG A 127 -4.14 6.04 -4.59
N PHE A 128 -4.07 5.68 -3.32
CA PHE A 128 -5.21 5.33 -2.46
C PHE A 128 -5.58 6.41 -1.43
N LEU A 129 -4.76 7.45 -1.31
CA LEU A 129 -4.98 8.58 -0.40
C LEU A 129 -5.73 9.72 -1.11
N ASP A 130 -5.37 9.95 -2.36
CA ASP A 130 -5.89 11.04 -3.20
C ASP A 130 -7.12 10.62 -4.05
#